data_AF-A0A1G6PE00-F1
#
_entry.id   AF-A0A1G6PE00-F1
#
_cell.length_a   1.000
_cell.length_b   1.000
_cell.length_c   1.000
_cell.angle_alpha   90.00
_cell.angle_beta   90.00
_cell.angle_gamma   90.00
#
_symmetry.space_group_name_H-M   'P 1'
#
loop_
_entity.id
_entity.type
_entity.pdbx_description
1 polymer ?
#
loop_
_entity_poly.entity_id
_entity_poly.type
_entity_poly.pdbx_seq_one_letter_code
_entity_poly.pdbx_strand_id
1 'polypeptide(L)' 'MKHGIFTYYLLKKLQQTKGDCTYAEPDEYLRKEVSINSLVVNKKQQTPQVVGGSDVGDSWKEWKVK' A
#
# COMPACT_ATOMS: atom_id res chain seq x y z
N MET A 1 -13.13 -15.21 -4.61
CA MET A 1 -12.88 -14.63 -3.27
C MET A 1 -12.98 -13.12 -3.36
N LYS A 2 -13.60 -12.43 -2.38
CA LYS A 2 -13.53 -10.97 -2.28
C LYS A 2 -12.33 -10.63 -1.40
N HIS A 3 -11.36 -9.89 -1.92
CA HIS A 3 -10.23 -9.41 -1.12
C HIS A 3 -10.70 -8.28 -0.18
N GLY A 4 -10.06 -8.17 0.99
CA GLY A 4 -10.20 -6.98 1.83
C GLY A 4 -9.71 -5.74 1.09
N ILE A 5 -10.20 -4.56 1.47
CA ILE A 5 -9.96 -3.32 0.72
C ILE A 5 -8.47 -2.96 0.59
N PHE A 6 -7.69 -3.19 1.66
CA PHE A 6 -6.24 -3.04 1.62
C PHE A 6 -5.61 -3.94 0.55
N THR A 7 -5.86 -5.25 0.62
CA THR A 7 -5.32 -6.23 -0.33
C THR A 7 -5.77 -5.95 -1.76
N TYR A 8 -7.03 -5.53 -1.96
CA TYR A 8 -7.53 -5.13 -3.26
C TYR A 8 -6.71 -3.99 -3.87
N TYR A 9 -6.48 -2.90 -3.13
CA TYR A 9 -5.70 -1.76 -3.62
C TYR A 9 -4.22 -2.12 -3.81
N LEU A 10 -3.65 -2.96 -2.94
CA LEU A 10 -2.26 -3.41 -3.07
C LEU A 10 -2.07 -4.18 -4.38
N LEU A 11 -2.90 -5.20 -4.62
CA LEU A 11 -2.83 -6.00 -5.84
C LEU A 11 -3.11 -5.16 -7.09
N LYS A 12 -4.05 -4.20 -7.00
CA LYS A 12 -4.35 -3.26 -8.08
C LYS A 12 -3.12 -2.44 -8.47
N LYS A 13 -2.42 -1.82 -7.52
CA LYS A 13 -1.20 -1.03 -7.80
C LYS A 13 -0.09 -1.90 -8.39
N LEU A 14 0.14 -3.08 -7.83
CA LEU A 14 1.15 -4.03 -8.34
C LEU A 14 0.84 -4.49 -9.77
N GLN A 15 -0.43 -4.73 -10.10
CA GLN A 15 -0.85 -5.06 -11.47
C GLN A 15 -0.65 -3.88 -12.43
N GLN A 16 -0.99 -2.66 -12.00
CA GLN A 16 -0.82 -1.44 -12.80
C GLN A 16 0.65 -1.15 -13.13
N THR A 17 1.54 -1.34 -12.15
CA THR A 17 2.99 -1.16 -12.33
C THR A 17 3.67 -2.38 -12.92
N LYS A 18 2.94 -3.51 -13.07
CA LYS A 18 3.50 -4.84 -13.41
C LYS A 18 4.65 -5.24 -12.48
N GLY A 19 4.62 -4.76 -11.24
CA GLY A 19 5.69 -4.92 -10.25
C GLY A 19 6.93 -4.04 -10.44
N ASP A 20 7.00 -3.23 -11.50
CA ASP A 20 8.08 -2.25 -11.68
C ASP A 20 7.73 -0.95 -10.95
N CYS A 21 7.94 -0.98 -9.64
CA CYS A 21 7.77 0.16 -8.75
C CYS A 21 8.72 0.06 -7.56
N THR A 22 8.99 1.19 -6.92
CA THR A 22 9.65 1.18 -5.59
C THR A 22 8.63 0.86 -4.49
N TYR A 23 9.05 0.60 -3.25
CA TYR A 23 8.10 0.40 -2.14
C TYR A 23 7.43 1.71 -1.67
N ALA A 24 8.02 2.88 -1.94
CA ALA A 24 7.37 4.15 -1.66
C ALA A 24 6.05 4.31 -2.43
N GLU A 25 6.04 3.91 -3.70
CA GLU A 25 4.87 4.07 -4.56
C GLU A 25 3.61 3.33 -4.08
N PRO A 26 3.64 2.03 -3.73
CA PRO A 26 2.50 1.36 -3.15
C PRO A 26 2.19 1.86 -1.73
N ASP A 27 3.16 2.28 -0.91
CA ASP A 27 2.87 2.86 0.42
C ASP A 27 2.03 4.13 0.29
N GLU A 28 2.49 5.11 -0.50
CA GLU A 28 1.77 6.37 -0.73
C GLU A 28 0.38 6.12 -1.34
N TYR A 29 0.31 5.23 -2.33
CA TYR A 29 -0.95 4.85 -2.96
C TYR A 29 -1.94 4.22 -1.97
N LEU A 30 -1.47 3.28 -1.14
CA LEU A 30 -2.30 2.59 -0.16
C LEU A 30 -2.77 3.55 0.92
N ARG A 31 -1.90 4.41 1.46
CA ARG A 31 -2.26 5.42 2.46
C ARG A 31 -3.36 6.33 1.96
N LYS A 32 -3.31 6.75 0.69
CA LYS A 32 -4.35 7.56 0.06
C LYS A 32 -5.65 6.78 -0.15
N GLU A 33 -5.59 5.68 -0.89
CA GLU A 33 -6.80 4.99 -1.34
C GLU A 33 -7.51 4.24 -0.21
N VAL A 34 -6.78 3.55 0.67
CA VAL A 34 -7.38 2.74 1.73
C VAL A 34 -7.99 3.63 2.81
N SER A 35 -7.34 4.73 3.20
CA SER A 35 -7.86 5.61 4.24
C SER A 35 -9.21 6.22 3.89
N ILE A 36 -9.40 6.60 2.61
CA ILE A 36 -10.67 7.17 2.13
C ILE A 36 -11.70 6.06 1.88
N ASN A 37 -11.34 5.06 1.09
CA ASN A 37 -12.33 4.09 0.61
C ASN A 37 -12.76 3.09 1.70
N SER A 38 -11.94 2.83 2.72
CA SER A 38 -12.32 1.93 3.82
C SER A 38 -13.48 2.52 4.63
N LEU A 39 -13.48 3.84 4.81
CA LEU A 39 -14.58 4.56 5.45
C LEU A 39 -15.82 4.60 4.55
N VAL A 40 -15.67 4.91 3.26
CA VAL A 40 -16.81 5.05 2.34
C VAL A 40 -17.51 3.71 2.09
N VAL A 41 -16.75 2.64 1.83
CA VAL A 41 -17.28 1.34 1.41
C VAL A 41 -17.65 0.47 2.61
N ASN A 42 -16.77 0.42 3.62
CA ASN A 42 -16.92 -0.52 4.74
C ASN A 42 -17.36 0.15 6.05
N LYS A 43 -17.49 1.50 6.07
CA LYS A 43 -17.77 2.29 7.29
C LYS A 43 -16.79 1.99 8.43
N LYS A 44 -15.57 1.56 8.08
CA LYS A 44 -14.51 1.18 9.01
C LYS A 44 -13.23 1.82 8.57
N GLN A 45 -12.74 2.77 9.36
CA GLN A 45 -11.48 3.43 9.11
C GLN A 45 -10.32 2.44 9.14
N GLN A 46 -9.42 2.57 8.17
CA GLN A 46 -8.16 1.83 8.12
C GLN A 46 -7.03 2.80 7.79
N THR A 47 -5.91 2.69 8.50
CA THR A 47 -4.72 3.53 8.32
C THR A 47 -3.52 2.63 8.03
N PRO A 48 -3.22 2.35 6.74
CA PRO A 48 -2.05 1.57 6.37
C PRO A 48 -0.76 2.12 6.99
N GLN A 49 0.12 1.23 7.42
CA GLN A 49 1.43 1.57 7.97
C GLN A 49 2.50 0.65 7.39
N VAL A 50 3.70 1.20 7.24
CA VAL A 50 4.93 0.46 6.98
C VAL A 50 5.71 0.39 8.28
N VAL A 51 6.15 -0.81 8.63
CA VAL A 51 7.01 -1.06 9.80
C VAL A 51 8.32 -1.62 9.27
N GLY A 52 9.36 -0.79 9.29
CA GLY A 52 10.74 -1.18 8.96
C GLY A 52 11.59 -1.30 10.22
N GLY A 53 12.73 -1.99 10.13
CA GLY A 53 13.73 -1.97 11.19
C GLY A 53 14.32 -0.57 11.37
N SER A 54 14.66 -0.18 12.60
CA SER A 54 15.24 1.13 12.92
C SER A 54 16.44 1.47 12.04
N ASP A 55 17.27 0.47 11.76
CA ASP A 55 18.54 0.62 11.05
C ASP A 55 18.34 0.85 9.54
N VAL A 56 17.15 0.54 9.01
CA VAL A 56 16.79 0.72 7.60
C VAL A 56 16.42 2.18 7.31
N GLY A 57 15.90 2.91 8.30
CA GLY A 57 15.44 4.29 8.14
C GLY A 57 14.44 4.41 6.98
N ASP A 58 14.66 5.36 6.08
CA ASP A 58 13.85 5.58 4.88
C ASP A 58 14.38 4.89 3.62
N SER A 59 15.50 4.15 3.71
CA SER A 59 16.13 3.52 2.54
C SER A 59 15.22 2.50 1.83
N TRP A 60 14.26 1.92 2.56
CA TRP A 60 13.27 0.99 2.01
C TRP A 60 12.41 1.63 0.91
N LYS A 61 12.23 2.95 0.94
CA LYS A 61 11.42 3.69 -0.05
C LYS A 61 11.92 3.48 -1.47
N GLU A 62 13.23 3.33 -1.63
CA GLU A 62 13.91 3.18 -2.92
C GLU A 62 14.05 1.71 -3.35
N TRP A 63 13.77 0.76 -2.47
CA TRP A 63 13.85 -0.66 -2.83
C TRP A 63 12.81 -0.98 -3.90
N LYS A 64 13.20 -1.81 -4.87
CA LYS A 64 12.31 -2.27 -5.94
C LYS A 64 11.54 -3.50 -5.47
N VAL A 65 10.29 -3.57 -5.88
CA VAL A 65 9.43 -4.74 -5.61
C VAL A 65 9.88 -5.97 -6.42
N LYS A 66 10.52 -5.76 -7.57
CA LYS A 66 11.07 -6.79 -8.45
C LYS A 66 12.55 -6.56 -8.71
#